data_AF-A0A0Q0ZLH7-F1
#
_entry.id   AF-A0A0Q0ZLH7-F1
#
_cell.length_a   1.000
_cell.length_b   1.000
_cell.length_c   1.000
_cell.angle_alpha   90.00
_cell.angle_beta   90.00
_cell.angle_gamma   90.00
#
_symmetry.space_group_name_H-M   'P 1'
#
loop_
_entity.id
_entity.type
_entity.pdbx_description
1 polymer ?
#
loop_
_entity_poly.entity_id
_entity_poly.type
_entity_poly.pdbx_seq_one_letter_code
_entity_poly.pdbx_strand_id
1 'polypeptide(L)'
;MNNLIIIKIIGGLGNQMFQYALGRKLAIKNNATLKFDICGFRNYALRQYDLKYFNIEGSIATPDDLSNVCFPSNNYIHLFGKYFKILTTNTHKIRYFKEKNFNFQPEIVNLEDNIYLDGYWQSEKYFSDINDVIKKEFTVKKQPNSINKSFIEKIEGSESVSIHIRRGDYATNTITTEIHGLLDIEYYQNAIKFMIDK
;
A
#
# COMPACT_ATOMS: atom_id res chain seq x y z
N MET A 1 -9.53 -21.77 14.80
CA MET A 1 -9.72 -21.43 13.36
C MET A 1 -8.84 -20.23 13.09
N ASN A 2 -8.07 -20.22 12.00
CA ASN A 2 -7.15 -19.11 11.74
C ASN A 2 -7.92 -17.98 11.04
N ASN A 3 -8.30 -16.95 11.79
CA ASN A 3 -8.86 -15.72 11.25
C ASN A 3 -7.86 -15.10 10.26
N LEU A 4 -8.33 -14.72 9.07
CA LEU A 4 -7.46 -14.31 7.97
C LEU A 4 -7.91 -13.01 7.33
N ILE A 5 -6.98 -12.08 7.13
CA ILE A 5 -7.15 -10.87 6.31
C ILE A 5 -6.15 -10.98 5.15
N ILE A 6 -6.66 -11.00 3.92
CA ILE A 6 -5.81 -10.89 2.73
C ILE A 6 -6.01 -9.50 2.14
N ILE A 7 -4.92 -8.79 1.86
CA ILE A 7 -4.98 -7.51 1.16
C ILE A 7 -4.09 -7.54 -0.08
N LYS A 8 -4.65 -7.07 -1.19
CA LYS A 8 -3.91 -6.87 -2.43
C LYS A 8 -2.95 -5.70 -2.30
N ILE A 9 -1.68 -5.94 -2.61
CA ILE A 9 -0.65 -4.92 -2.66
C ILE A 9 -0.31 -4.65 -4.13
N ILE A 10 -0.49 -3.40 -4.57
CA ILE A 10 -0.22 -3.00 -5.95
C ILE A 10 0.04 -1.49 -6.07
N GLY A 11 0.79 -1.07 -7.10
CA GLY A 11 1.11 0.33 -7.39
C GLY A 11 2.41 0.79 -6.74
N GLY A 12 2.62 2.10 -6.67
CA GLY A 12 3.81 2.69 -6.05
C GLY A 12 3.80 2.58 -4.53
N LEU A 13 4.94 2.85 -3.88
CA LEU A 13 5.12 2.66 -2.43
C LEU A 13 4.02 3.33 -1.58
N GLY A 14 3.61 4.56 -1.92
CA GLY A 14 2.52 5.24 -1.19
C GLY A 14 1.20 4.44 -1.19
N ASN A 15 0.83 3.86 -2.34
CA ASN A 15 -0.35 2.99 -2.43
C ASN A 15 -0.19 1.72 -1.60
N GLN A 16 1.00 1.11 -1.66
CA GLN A 16 1.30 -0.08 -0.86
C GLN A 16 1.19 0.22 0.63
N MET A 17 1.63 1.40 1.08
CA MET A 17 1.52 1.83 2.48
C MET A 17 0.05 1.99 2.93
N PHE A 18 -0.82 2.60 2.12
CA PHE A 18 -2.25 2.68 2.43
C PHE A 18 -2.91 1.29 2.51
N GLN A 19 -2.62 0.42 1.54
CA GLN A 19 -3.12 -0.95 1.52
C GLN A 19 -2.66 -1.72 2.76
N TYR A 20 -1.37 -1.63 3.11
CA TYR A 20 -0.85 -2.24 4.33
C TYR A 20 -1.58 -1.73 5.58
N ALA A 21 -1.73 -0.40 5.71
CA ALA A 21 -2.25 0.20 6.93
C ALA A 21 -3.71 -0.21 7.20
N LEU A 22 -4.56 -0.27 6.17
CA LEU A 22 -5.92 -0.81 6.31
C LEU A 22 -5.90 -2.31 6.67
N GLY A 23 -5.08 -3.11 5.98
CA GLY A 23 -4.97 -4.55 6.25
C GLY A 23 -4.52 -4.81 7.69
N ARG A 24 -3.54 -4.03 8.17
CA ARG A 24 -2.99 -4.09 9.52
C ARG A 24 -4.03 -3.69 10.56
N LYS A 25 -4.79 -2.63 10.31
CA LYS A 25 -5.91 -2.21 11.16
C LYS A 25 -6.91 -3.35 11.37
N LEU A 26 -7.34 -3.97 10.28
CA LEU A 26 -8.33 -5.05 10.34
C LEU A 26 -7.76 -6.34 10.95
N ALA A 27 -6.48 -6.61 10.74
CA ALA A 27 -5.79 -7.74 11.37
C ALA A 27 -5.74 -7.60 12.90
N ILE A 28 -5.36 -6.42 13.41
CA ILE A 28 -5.33 -6.14 14.85
C ILE A 28 -6.73 -6.22 15.44
N LYS A 29 -7.71 -5.55 14.81
CA LYS A 29 -9.11 -5.52 15.27
C LYS A 29 -9.70 -6.94 15.43
N ASN A 30 -9.43 -7.82 14.48
CA ASN A 30 -10.06 -9.13 14.42
C ASN A 30 -9.15 -10.27 14.94
N ASN A 31 -8.00 -9.93 15.55
CA ASN A 31 -6.97 -10.90 15.97
C ASN A 31 -6.65 -11.92 14.87
N ALA A 32 -6.44 -11.41 13.66
CA ALA A 32 -6.34 -12.19 12.44
C ALA A 32 -4.94 -12.14 11.82
N THR A 33 -4.56 -13.22 11.13
CA THR A 33 -3.32 -13.25 10.33
C THR A 33 -3.47 -12.30 9.14
N LEU A 34 -2.49 -11.41 8.93
CA LEU A 34 -2.42 -10.56 7.75
C LEU A 34 -1.57 -11.20 6.64
N LYS A 35 -2.14 -11.31 5.44
CA LYS A 35 -1.43 -11.77 4.25
C LYS A 35 -1.53 -10.79 3.08
N PHE A 36 -0.46 -10.75 2.29
CA PHE A 36 -0.32 -9.85 1.14
C PHE A 36 -0.44 -10.62 -0.17
N ASP A 37 -1.45 -10.28 -0.98
CA ASP A 37 -1.47 -10.71 -2.37
C ASP A 37 -0.63 -9.74 -3.22
N ILE A 38 0.54 -10.20 -3.65
CA ILE A 38 1.47 -9.46 -4.52
C ILE A 38 1.45 -9.94 -5.97
N CYS A 39 0.49 -10.80 -6.36
CA CYS A 39 0.43 -11.37 -7.71
C CYS A 39 0.37 -10.28 -8.80
N GLY A 40 -0.19 -9.11 -8.48
CA GLY A 40 -0.25 -7.95 -9.36
C GLY A 40 1.12 -7.46 -9.86
N PHE A 41 2.22 -7.75 -9.15
CA PHE A 41 3.56 -7.31 -9.55
C PHE A 41 4.25 -8.22 -10.58
N ARG A 42 3.73 -9.43 -10.86
CA ARG A 42 4.40 -10.38 -11.78
C ARG A 42 4.59 -9.81 -13.19
N ASN A 43 3.63 -9.01 -13.66
CA ASN A 43 3.65 -8.38 -14.99
C ASN A 43 3.68 -6.84 -14.90
N TYR A 44 4.15 -6.29 -13.77
CA TYR A 44 4.14 -4.85 -13.53
C TYR A 44 5.50 -4.26 -13.90
N ALA A 45 5.60 -3.62 -15.05
CA ALA A 45 6.89 -3.14 -15.57
C ALA A 45 7.53 -2.00 -14.73
N LEU A 46 6.71 -1.13 -14.14
CA LEU A 46 7.18 0.12 -13.53
C LEU A 46 7.44 0.05 -12.01
N ARG A 47 6.89 -0.95 -11.33
CA ARG A 47 6.82 -0.99 -9.86
C ARG A 47 7.02 -2.41 -9.37
N GLN A 48 7.53 -2.53 -8.16
CA GLN A 48 7.76 -3.81 -7.48
C GLN A 48 7.17 -3.75 -6.08
N TYR A 49 7.13 -4.89 -5.41
CA TYR A 49 6.78 -4.95 -3.99
C TYR A 49 7.93 -4.37 -3.12
N ASP A 50 7.67 -3.21 -2.50
CA ASP A 50 8.66 -2.43 -1.77
C ASP A 50 8.44 -2.44 -0.24
N LEU A 51 7.26 -2.86 0.24
CA LEU A 51 7.00 -2.94 1.68
C LEU A 51 7.94 -3.91 2.41
N LYS A 52 8.58 -4.85 1.69
CA LYS A 52 9.61 -5.76 2.22
C LYS A 52 10.76 -5.06 2.95
N TYR A 53 11.01 -3.77 2.67
CA TYR A 53 12.06 -2.97 3.29
C TYR A 53 11.67 -2.37 4.65
N PHE A 54 10.41 -2.49 5.09
CA PHE A 54 9.89 -1.92 6.34
C PHE A 54 9.62 -2.99 7.39
N ASN A 55 9.66 -2.64 8.68
CA ASN A 55 9.35 -3.51 9.82
C ASN A 55 7.85 -3.85 9.96
N ILE A 56 7.22 -4.21 8.84
CA ILE A 56 5.81 -4.59 8.76
C ILE A 56 5.55 -5.99 9.33
N GLU A 57 4.32 -6.21 9.78
CA GLU A 57 3.80 -7.50 10.20
C GLU A 57 2.89 -8.09 9.13
N GLY A 58 3.11 -9.36 8.78
CA GLY A 58 2.33 -10.09 7.77
C GLY A 58 3.23 -10.88 6.83
N SER A 59 2.62 -11.77 6.06
CA SER A 59 3.34 -12.65 5.12
C SER A 59 2.75 -12.60 3.72
N ILE A 60 3.50 -13.00 2.70
CA ILE A 60 2.95 -13.16 1.35
C ILE A 60 1.88 -14.27 1.36
N ALA A 61 0.75 -14.03 0.70
CA ALA A 61 -0.29 -15.03 0.51
C ALA A 61 0.19 -16.16 -0.40
N THR A 62 -0.04 -17.40 0.01
CA THR A 62 0.24 -18.59 -0.80
C THR A 62 -0.88 -18.82 -1.82
N PRO A 63 -0.65 -19.64 -2.85
CA PRO A 63 -1.72 -20.07 -3.75
C PRO A 63 -2.91 -20.72 -3.02
N ASP A 64 -2.65 -21.44 -1.92
CA ASP A 64 -3.70 -22.07 -1.10
C ASP A 64 -4.52 -21.06 -0.30
N ASP A 65 -3.91 -19.96 0.15
CA ASP A 65 -4.66 -18.85 0.76
C ASP A 65 -5.64 -18.24 -0.24
N LEU A 66 -5.18 -18.04 -1.48
CA LEU A 66 -5.95 -17.39 -2.54
C LEU A 66 -7.02 -18.31 -3.15
N SER A 67 -6.84 -19.64 -3.12
CA SER A 67 -7.81 -20.59 -3.68
C SER A 67 -9.15 -20.59 -2.93
N ASN A 68 -9.15 -20.15 -1.67
CA ASN A 68 -10.35 -20.04 -0.82
C ASN A 68 -11.10 -18.70 -0.96
N VAL A 69 -10.60 -17.79 -1.82
CA VAL A 69 -11.21 -16.47 -2.06
C VAL A 69 -12.35 -16.57 -3.06
N CYS A 70 -13.52 -16.05 -2.68
CA CYS A 70 -14.71 -15.98 -3.53
C CYS A 70 -14.63 -14.80 -4.51
N PHE A 71 -13.75 -14.89 -5.51
CA PHE A 71 -13.64 -13.86 -6.54
C PHE A 71 -14.91 -13.74 -7.40
N PRO A 72 -15.32 -12.52 -7.80
CA PRO A 72 -16.41 -12.33 -8.75
C PRO A 72 -16.03 -12.93 -10.11
N SER A 73 -16.97 -13.63 -10.74
CA SER A 73 -16.77 -14.55 -11.87
C SER A 73 -16.28 -13.93 -13.19
N ASN A 74 -15.95 -12.64 -13.24
CA ASN A 74 -15.86 -11.91 -14.51
C ASN A 74 -14.66 -10.98 -14.71
N ASN A 75 -13.58 -11.04 -13.94
CA ASN A 75 -12.38 -10.26 -14.29
C ASN A 75 -11.06 -11.00 -14.06
N TYR A 76 -10.27 -10.99 -15.12
CA TYR A 76 -8.98 -11.62 -15.32
C TYR A 76 -7.95 -11.28 -14.21
N ILE A 77 -7.29 -12.34 -13.74
CA ILE A 77 -5.84 -12.52 -13.46
C ILE A 77 -5.69 -13.35 -12.17
N HIS A 78 -6.10 -14.62 -12.24
CA HIS A 78 -5.40 -15.66 -11.51
C HIS A 78 -5.21 -16.83 -12.47
N LEU A 79 -4.13 -16.75 -13.27
CA LEU A 79 -3.66 -17.84 -14.15
C LEU A 79 -3.46 -19.18 -13.42
N PHE A 80 -3.51 -19.19 -12.08
CA PHE A 80 -3.43 -20.39 -11.25
C PHE A 80 -4.80 -21.05 -10.99
N GLY A 81 -5.92 -20.33 -11.17
CA GLY A 81 -7.26 -20.86 -10.98
C GLY A 81 -7.69 -21.89 -12.02
N LYS A 82 -6.93 -22.03 -13.13
CA LYS A 82 -7.23 -23.02 -14.18
C LYS A 82 -6.69 -24.42 -13.87
N TYR A 83 -5.71 -24.55 -12.96
CA TYR A 83 -5.00 -25.82 -12.72
C TYR A 83 -5.26 -26.45 -11.36
N PHE A 84 -5.91 -25.75 -10.43
CA PHE A 84 -6.25 -26.29 -9.11
C PHE A 84 -7.76 -26.36 -8.91
N LYS A 85 -8.42 -27.27 -9.64
CA LYS A 85 -9.66 -27.89 -9.15
C LYS A 85 -9.27 -29.01 -8.19
N ILE A 86 -8.74 -28.65 -7.03
CA ILE A 86 -8.69 -29.59 -5.91
C ILE A 86 -10.04 -29.47 -5.21
N LEU A 87 -10.78 -30.58 -5.21
CA LEU A 87 -11.95 -30.81 -4.38
C LEU A 87 -11.54 -30.73 -2.91
N THR A 88 -11.48 -29.55 -2.34
CA THR A 88 -11.47 -29.39 -0.88
C THR A 88 -12.90 -29.21 -0.42
N THR A 89 -13.48 -30.33 -0.01
CA THR A 89 -14.65 -30.33 0.87
C THR A 89 -14.21 -29.69 2.19
N ASN A 90 -14.88 -28.59 2.57
CA ASN A 90 -14.86 -27.98 3.90
C ASN A 90 -13.90 -26.78 4.19
N THR A 91 -13.80 -25.78 3.32
CA THR A 91 -12.99 -24.58 3.61
C THR A 91 -13.82 -23.32 3.86
N HIS A 92 -13.44 -22.56 4.89
CA HIS A 92 -14.05 -21.29 5.27
C HIS A 92 -13.89 -20.29 4.11
N LYS A 93 -15.00 -19.87 3.52
CA LYS A 93 -15.00 -18.99 2.34
C LYS A 93 -14.47 -17.60 2.72
N ILE A 94 -13.42 -17.15 2.02
CA ILE A 94 -12.91 -15.77 2.16
C ILE A 94 -13.73 -14.85 1.27
N ARG A 95 -14.38 -13.85 1.88
CA ARG A 95 -15.25 -12.89 1.18
C ARG A 95 -14.42 -11.85 0.44
N TYR A 96 -14.73 -11.59 -0.82
CA TYR A 96 -14.05 -10.58 -1.62
C TYR A 96 -14.72 -9.20 -1.46
N PHE A 97 -13.93 -8.18 -1.12
CA PHE A 97 -14.34 -6.79 -0.99
C PHE A 97 -13.50 -5.91 -1.91
N LYS A 98 -14.18 -5.18 -2.80
CA LYS A 98 -13.54 -4.25 -3.73
C LYS A 98 -13.86 -2.80 -3.37
N GLU A 99 -12.86 -1.95 -3.38
CA GLU A 99 -13.01 -0.50 -3.24
C GLU A 99 -13.90 0.03 -4.36
N LYS A 100 -14.94 0.79 -3.99
CA LYS A 100 -15.92 1.31 -4.96
C LYS A 100 -15.47 2.62 -5.59
N ASN A 101 -14.84 3.48 -4.80
CA ASN A 101 -14.32 4.78 -5.18
C ASN A 101 -13.27 5.24 -4.15
N PHE A 102 -12.61 6.38 -4.40
CA PHE A 102 -11.54 6.90 -3.53
C PHE A 102 -12.03 7.62 -2.26
N ASN A 103 -13.35 7.72 -2.03
CA ASN A 103 -13.84 8.32 -0.81
C ASN A 103 -13.70 7.36 0.37
N PHE A 104 -13.62 7.93 1.57
CA PHE A 104 -13.67 7.16 2.80
C PHE A 104 -15.03 6.47 2.97
N GLN A 105 -15.00 5.16 3.22
CA GLN A 105 -16.15 4.28 3.41
C GLN A 105 -16.13 3.73 4.85
N PRO A 106 -16.87 4.35 5.80
CA PRO A 106 -16.82 3.98 7.22
C PRO A 106 -17.07 2.50 7.51
N GLU A 107 -17.88 1.84 6.67
CA GLU A 107 -18.20 0.42 6.80
C GLU A 107 -16.96 -0.49 6.67
N ILE A 108 -15.92 -0.05 5.96
CA ILE A 108 -14.70 -0.82 5.73
C ILE A 108 -13.90 -1.02 7.02
N VAL A 109 -13.92 -0.03 7.93
CA VAL A 109 -13.21 -0.09 9.23
C VAL A 109 -13.79 -1.19 10.13
N ASN A 110 -15.05 -1.56 9.91
CA ASN A 110 -15.77 -2.53 10.74
C ASN A 110 -15.79 -3.94 10.17
N LEU A 111 -15.16 -4.18 9.02
CA LEU A 111 -15.11 -5.52 8.43
C LEU A 111 -14.49 -6.53 9.41
N GLU A 112 -15.06 -7.73 9.37
CA GLU A 112 -14.60 -8.89 10.15
C GLU A 112 -13.47 -9.61 9.41
N ASP A 113 -13.01 -10.72 9.98
CA ASP A 113 -12.04 -11.60 9.33
C ASP A 113 -12.61 -12.37 8.12
N ASN A 114 -11.75 -13.23 7.56
CA ASN A 114 -12.01 -14.05 6.38
C ASN A 114 -12.44 -13.18 5.19
N ILE A 115 -11.65 -12.13 4.95
CA ILE A 115 -11.85 -11.18 3.86
C ILE A 115 -10.61 -11.04 2.98
N TYR A 116 -10.87 -10.73 1.71
CA TYR A 116 -9.90 -10.28 0.72
C TYR A 116 -10.23 -8.84 0.32
N LEU A 117 -9.26 -7.93 0.39
CA LEU A 117 -9.42 -6.51 0.08
C LEU A 117 -8.72 -6.16 -1.24
N ASP A 118 -9.49 -5.67 -2.23
CA ASP A 118 -9.02 -5.20 -3.54
C ASP A 118 -9.27 -3.69 -3.69
N GLY A 119 -8.25 -2.87 -3.50
CA GLY A 119 -8.37 -1.41 -3.56
C GLY A 119 -7.07 -0.71 -3.21
N TYR A 120 -7.07 0.61 -3.27
CA TYR A 120 -5.97 1.47 -2.85
C TYR A 120 -6.16 2.05 -1.45
N TRP A 121 -7.40 2.26 -1.00
CA TRP A 121 -7.75 2.62 0.37
C TRP A 121 -7.05 3.90 0.85
N GLN A 122 -7.01 4.92 -0.02
CA GLN A 122 -6.18 6.13 0.12
C GLN A 122 -6.77 7.16 1.10
N SER A 123 -7.10 6.72 2.31
CA SER A 123 -7.56 7.59 3.39
C SER A 123 -6.97 7.17 4.72
N GLU A 124 -6.29 8.09 5.40
CA GLU A 124 -5.77 7.88 6.76
C GLU A 124 -6.90 7.53 7.76
N LYS A 125 -8.12 7.99 7.50
CA LYS A 125 -9.31 7.71 8.32
C LYS A 125 -9.57 6.21 8.52
N TYR A 126 -9.05 5.35 7.65
CA TYR A 126 -9.17 3.90 7.81
C TYR A 126 -8.33 3.32 8.95
N PHE A 127 -7.24 3.98 9.37
CA PHE A 127 -6.25 3.43 10.29
C PHE A 127 -5.66 4.47 11.26
N SER A 128 -6.24 5.66 11.33
CA SER A 128 -5.75 6.76 12.17
C SER A 128 -5.67 6.41 13.66
N ASP A 129 -6.50 5.48 14.13
CA ASP A 129 -6.52 5.02 15.51
C ASP A 129 -5.43 3.98 15.85
N ILE A 130 -4.69 3.49 14.85
CA ILE A 130 -3.49 2.67 15.04
C ILE A 130 -2.21 3.38 14.54
N ASN A 131 -2.23 4.71 14.47
CA ASN A 131 -1.12 5.52 13.93
C ASN A 131 0.24 5.17 14.55
N ASP A 132 0.31 4.97 15.86
CA ASP A 132 1.57 4.63 16.54
C ASP A 132 2.12 3.27 16.11
N VAL A 133 1.24 2.30 15.84
CA VAL A 133 1.62 1.00 15.28
C VAL A 133 2.15 1.18 13.86
N ILE A 134 1.45 1.93 13.03
CA ILE A 134 1.84 2.19 11.64
C ILE A 134 3.18 2.92 11.56
N LYS A 135 3.40 3.95 12.39
CA LYS A 135 4.69 4.66 12.47
C LYS A 135 5.83 3.74 12.88
N LYS A 136 5.61 2.87 13.86
CA LYS A 136 6.61 1.89 14.32
C LYS A 136 6.96 0.89 13.21
N GLU A 137 5.95 0.37 12.52
CA GLU A 137 6.11 -0.66 11.48
C GLU A 137 6.66 -0.08 10.16
N PHE A 138 6.37 1.19 9.85
CA PHE A 138 6.98 1.94 8.75
C PHE A 138 8.37 2.51 9.08
N THR A 139 9.13 1.78 9.91
CA THR A 139 10.57 1.98 10.04
C THR A 139 11.32 1.07 9.08
N VAL A 140 12.39 1.57 8.46
CA VAL A 140 13.19 0.80 7.50
C VAL A 140 14.04 -0.24 8.22
N LYS A 141 14.03 -1.50 7.76
CA LYS A 141 14.77 -2.62 8.38
C LYS A 141 16.28 -2.42 8.34
N LYS A 142 16.78 -1.93 7.21
CA LYS A 142 18.20 -1.81 6.95
C LYS A 142 18.70 -0.46 7.39
N GLN A 143 19.84 -0.47 8.06
CA GLN A 143 20.56 0.75 8.38
C GLN A 143 20.98 1.48 7.09
N PRO A 144 21.03 2.83 7.11
CA PRO A 144 21.51 3.61 5.98
C PRO A 144 22.96 3.23 5.62
N ASN A 145 23.29 3.24 4.32
CA ASN A 145 24.68 3.10 3.87
C ASN A 145 25.49 4.37 4.19
N SER A 146 26.81 4.36 3.92
CA SER A 146 27.69 5.50 4.22
C SER A 146 27.23 6.82 3.58
N ILE A 147 26.75 6.78 2.34
CA ILE A 147 26.23 7.95 1.63
C ILE A 147 25.01 8.52 2.37
N ASN A 148 24.03 7.67 2.65
CA ASN A 148 22.81 8.08 3.34
C ASN A 148 23.09 8.56 4.76
N LYS A 149 24.02 7.92 5.49
CA LYS A 149 24.46 8.39 6.81
C LYS A 149 25.03 9.80 6.75
N SER A 150 25.88 10.10 5.76
CA SER A 150 26.43 11.44 5.60
C SER A 150 25.36 12.52 5.32
N PHE A 151 24.26 12.14 4.67
CA PHE A 151 23.12 13.05 4.49
C PHE A 151 22.29 13.19 5.76
N ILE A 152 22.07 12.11 6.51
CA ILE A 152 21.38 12.15 7.80
C ILE A 152 22.12 13.08 8.77
N GLU A 153 23.43 12.95 8.90
CA GLU A 153 24.25 13.83 9.76
C GLU A 153 24.10 15.31 9.38
N LYS A 154 24.05 15.63 8.08
CA LYS A 154 23.81 17.00 7.60
C LYS A 154 22.40 17.50 7.93
N ILE A 155 21.40 16.63 7.77
CA ILE A 155 20.00 16.96 8.02
C ILE A 155 19.75 17.17 9.51
N GLU A 156 20.31 16.31 10.37
CA GLU A 156 20.16 16.40 11.83
C GLU A 156 21.02 17.54 12.42
N GLY A 157 22.13 17.88 11.77
CA GLY A 157 23.02 18.96 12.20
C GLY A 157 22.59 20.37 11.78
N SER A 158 21.46 20.54 11.09
CA SER A 158 20.99 21.84 10.62
C SER A 158 19.45 21.91 10.56
N GLU A 159 18.90 23.12 10.52
CA GLU A 159 17.50 23.29 10.17
C GLU A 159 17.30 22.93 8.70
N SER A 160 16.52 21.89 8.45
CA SER A 160 16.41 21.26 7.13
C SER A 160 14.97 21.19 6.65
N VAL A 161 14.76 21.49 5.37
CA VAL A 161 13.46 21.38 4.69
C VAL A 161 13.59 20.40 3.52
N SER A 162 12.67 19.44 3.45
CA SER A 162 12.57 18.51 2.32
C SER A 162 11.60 19.05 1.26
N ILE A 163 12.07 19.14 0.02
CA ILE A 163 11.27 19.58 -1.13
C ILE A 163 11.22 18.44 -2.15
N HIS A 164 10.02 18.01 -2.52
CA HIS A 164 9.81 17.03 -3.57
C HIS A 164 9.29 17.73 -4.84
N ILE A 165 10.13 17.74 -5.88
CA ILE A 165 9.78 18.32 -7.18
C ILE A 165 9.36 17.19 -8.12
N ARG A 166 8.04 17.02 -8.29
CA ARG A 166 7.48 15.96 -9.14
C ARG A 166 7.40 16.43 -10.59
N ARG A 167 8.38 16.05 -11.40
CA ARG A 167 8.38 16.27 -12.87
C ARG A 167 8.33 14.92 -13.58
N GLY A 168 9.41 14.52 -14.26
CA GLY A 168 9.50 13.22 -14.93
C GLY A 168 8.37 13.00 -15.93
N ASP A 169 7.60 11.93 -15.72
CA ASP A 169 6.43 11.56 -16.53
C ASP A 169 5.37 12.66 -16.63
N TYR A 170 5.27 13.54 -15.62
CA TYR A 170 4.32 14.65 -15.62
C TYR A 170 4.68 15.76 -16.62
N ALA A 171 5.94 15.83 -17.04
CA ALA A 171 6.42 16.81 -18.01
C ALA A 171 6.51 16.24 -19.44
N THR A 172 6.50 14.92 -19.60
CA THR A 172 6.74 14.24 -20.88
C THR A 172 5.54 13.48 -21.42
N ASN A 173 4.55 13.16 -20.58
CA ASN A 173 3.33 12.47 -20.97
C ASN A 173 2.13 13.42 -20.86
N THR A 174 1.59 13.83 -22.01
CA THR A 174 0.45 14.76 -22.12
C THR A 174 -0.77 14.31 -21.33
N ILE A 175 -1.08 13.01 -21.30
CA ILE A 175 -2.21 12.45 -20.53
C ILE A 175 -1.97 12.63 -19.02
N THR A 176 -0.73 12.45 -18.57
CA THR A 176 -0.38 12.61 -17.14
C THR A 176 -0.41 14.08 -16.75
N THR A 177 0.06 14.97 -17.63
CA THR A 177 -0.01 16.43 -17.45
C THR A 177 -1.45 16.92 -17.37
N GLU A 178 -2.37 16.40 -18.19
CA GLU A 178 -3.79 16.79 -18.17
C GLU A 178 -4.49 16.38 -16.87
N ILE A 179 -4.17 15.20 -16.32
CA ILE A 179 -4.83 14.69 -15.10
C ILE A 179 -4.26 15.34 -13.83
N HIS A 180 -2.94 15.50 -13.75
CA HIS A 180 -2.28 15.92 -12.51
C HIS A 180 -1.72 17.35 -12.51
N GLY A 181 -1.64 17.99 -13.69
CA GLY A 181 -1.02 19.29 -13.87
C GLY A 181 0.51 19.24 -13.76
N LEU A 182 1.16 20.32 -14.20
CA LEU A 182 2.57 20.56 -13.97
C LEU A 182 2.71 21.91 -13.26
N LEU A 183 3.38 21.91 -12.11
CA LEU A 183 3.73 23.15 -11.42
C LEU A 183 4.92 23.80 -12.12
N ASP A 184 4.84 25.10 -12.31
CA ASP A 184 5.91 25.91 -12.87
C ASP A 184 7.08 26.05 -11.89
N ILE A 185 8.20 26.58 -12.38
CA ILE A 185 9.38 26.79 -11.53
C ILE A 185 9.11 27.90 -10.51
N GLU A 186 8.30 28.90 -10.88
CA GLU A 186 7.90 30.00 -10.00
C GLU A 186 7.20 29.50 -8.73
N TYR A 187 6.34 28.48 -8.81
CA TYR A 187 5.69 27.87 -7.66
C TYR A 187 6.71 27.38 -6.63
N TYR A 188 7.73 26.64 -7.08
CA TYR A 188 8.75 26.10 -6.19
C TYR A 188 9.62 27.22 -5.60
N GLN A 189 9.99 28.23 -6.39
CA GLN A 189 10.75 29.38 -5.92
C GLN A 189 9.98 30.19 -4.87
N ASN A 190 8.70 30.44 -5.10
CA ASN A 190 7.81 31.12 -4.16
C ASN A 190 7.64 30.32 -2.87
N ALA A 191 7.48 28.99 -2.96
CA ALA A 191 7.39 28.12 -1.79
C ALA A 191 8.69 28.13 -0.97
N ILE A 192 9.86 28.09 -1.63
CA ILE A 192 11.16 28.21 -0.96
C ILE A 192 11.27 29.55 -0.24
N LYS A 193 10.95 30.66 -0.91
CA LYS A 193 10.98 31.99 -0.32
C LYS A 193 10.05 32.08 0.90
N PHE A 194 8.82 31.59 0.78
CA PHE A 194 7.85 31.58 1.87
C PHE A 194 8.33 30.78 3.09
N MET A 195 9.04 29.66 2.88
CA MET A 195 9.59 28.86 3.98
C MET A 195 10.81 29.52 4.65
N ILE A 196 11.58 30.34 3.92
CA ILE A 196 12.73 31.09 4.47
C ILE A 196 12.26 32.33 5.24
N ASP A 197 11.18 32.98 4.80
CA ASP A 197 10.64 34.20 5.42
C ASP A 197 9.87 33.91 6.73
N LYS A 198 9.69 32.64 7.11
CA LYS A 198 8.97 32.17 8.31
C LYS A 198 9.92 31.92 9.48
#